data_AF-A0A060RQF4-F1
#
_entry.id   AF-A0A060RQF4-F1
#
_cell.length_a   1.000
_cell.length_b   1.000
_cell.length_c   1.000
_cell.angle_alpha   90.00
_cell.angle_beta   90.00
_cell.angle_gamma   90.00
#
_symmetry.space_group_name_H-M   'P 1'
#
loop_
_entity.id
_entity.type
_entity.pdbx_description
1 polymer ?
#
loop_
_entity_poly.entity_id
_entity_poly.type
_entity_poly.pdbx_seq_one_letter_code
_entity_poly.pdbx_strand_id
1 'polypeptide(L)'
;MICGGKKFICRNIKYRTWEKSMHDIGVALSSTNVEHTLYFHKLVKDGTSIDEIKNYIYVFIKYFDTLKNHLFNEYKTIFTGRMKNTQ
;
A
#
# COMPACT_ATOMS: atom_id res chain seq x y z
N MET A 1 1.00 10.36 28.95
CA MET A 1 0.85 11.66 28.28
C MET A 1 -0.58 12.14 28.52
N ILE A 2 -0.77 13.14 29.37
CA ILE A 2 -2.11 13.53 29.86
C ILE A 2 -2.77 14.44 28.82
N CYS A 3 -3.76 13.91 28.12
CA CYS A 3 -4.72 14.73 27.40
C CYS A 3 -5.55 15.48 28.44
N GLY A 4 -5.21 16.76 28.69
CA GLY A 4 -5.96 17.72 29.51
C GLY A 4 -6.56 18.90 28.72
N GLY A 5 -6.15 19.08 27.46
CA GLY A 5 -6.36 20.30 26.65
C GLY A 5 -7.23 20.21 25.37
N LYS A 6 -8.03 19.18 25.04
CA LYS A 6 -7.67 17.83 24.56
C LYS A 6 -7.88 17.62 23.02
N LYS A 7 -8.49 18.55 22.26
CA LYS A 7 -9.08 18.21 20.94
C LYS A 7 -8.18 18.46 19.72
N PHE A 8 -7.44 19.58 19.68
CA PHE A 8 -6.60 19.94 18.53
C PHE A 8 -5.30 19.12 18.44
N ILE A 9 -4.66 18.85 19.59
CA ILE A 9 -3.40 18.08 19.66
C ILE A 9 -3.63 16.62 19.26
N CYS A 10 -4.72 15.98 19.72
CA CYS A 10 -5.12 14.65 19.24
C CYS A 10 -5.38 14.63 17.73
N ARG A 11 -5.96 15.70 17.18
CA ARG A 11 -6.26 15.81 15.74
C ARG A 11 -4.98 15.77 14.90
N ASN A 12 -3.94 16.50 15.31
CA ASN A 12 -2.65 16.54 14.60
C ASN A 12 -1.91 15.19 14.64
N ILE A 13 -1.92 14.50 15.78
CA ILE A 13 -1.30 13.16 15.90
C ILE A 13 -2.05 12.15 15.03
N LYS A 14 -3.39 12.23 14.98
CA LYS A 14 -4.23 11.41 14.11
C LYS A 14 -3.88 11.61 12.64
N TYR A 15 -3.78 12.86 12.16
CA TYR A 15 -3.46 13.13 10.77
C TYR A 15 -2.05 12.63 10.39
N ARG A 16 -1.03 12.90 11.22
CA ARG A 16 0.33 12.39 10.96
C ARG A 16 0.39 10.87 10.90
N THR A 17 -0.34 10.19 11.78
CA THR A 17 -0.38 8.71 11.80
C THR A 17 -1.06 8.17 10.54
N TRP A 18 -2.13 8.82 10.08
CA TRP A 18 -2.80 8.47 8.84
C TRP A 18 -1.92 8.72 7.61
N GLU A 19 -1.29 9.89 7.53
CA GLU A 19 -0.35 10.24 6.45
C GLU A 19 0.79 9.23 6.35
N LYS A 20 1.37 8.83 7.49
CA LYS A 20 2.42 7.80 7.52
C LYS A 20 1.90 6.46 6.99
N SER A 21 0.74 6.00 7.45
CA SER A 21 0.13 4.77 6.94
C SER A 21 -0.13 4.83 5.43
N MET A 22 -0.62 5.95 4.92
CA MET A 22 -0.86 6.13 3.48
C MET A 22 0.44 6.17 2.68
N HIS A 23 1.49 6.79 3.23
CA HIS A 23 2.83 6.78 2.63
C HIS A 23 3.38 5.37 2.54
N ASP A 24 3.30 4.59 3.63
CA ASP A 24 3.78 3.21 3.69
C ASP A 24 3.04 2.31 2.67
N ILE A 25 1.73 2.48 2.51
CA ILE A 25 0.95 1.82 1.44
C ILE A 25 1.49 2.20 0.06
N GLY A 26 1.72 3.49 -0.18
CA GLY A 26 2.24 4.00 -1.45
C GLY A 26 3.61 3.42 -1.78
N VAL A 27 4.50 3.32 -0.80
CA VAL A 27 5.82 2.70 -0.94
C VAL A 27 5.71 1.21 -1.30
N ALA A 28 4.83 0.46 -0.63
CA ALA A 28 4.63 -0.96 -0.93
C ALA A 28 4.10 -1.19 -2.36
N LEU A 29 3.11 -0.40 -2.78
CA LEU A 29 2.56 -0.46 -4.14
C LEU A 29 3.61 -0.06 -5.19
N SER A 30 4.39 0.99 -4.92
CA SER A 30 5.45 1.45 -5.83
C SER A 30 6.56 0.41 -6.01
N SER A 31 7.00 -0.20 -4.90
CA SER A 31 8.03 -1.26 -4.92
C SER A 31 7.56 -2.45 -5.76
N THR A 32 6.33 -2.90 -5.52
CA THR A 32 5.69 -3.96 -6.32
C THR A 32 5.65 -3.60 -7.80
N ASN A 33 5.23 -2.37 -8.13
CA ASN A 33 5.17 -1.93 -9.52
C ASN A 33 6.55 -1.93 -10.21
N VAL A 34 7.61 -1.52 -9.51
CA VAL A 34 8.98 -1.54 -10.02
C VAL A 34 9.43 -2.97 -10.32
N GLU A 35 9.25 -3.90 -9.38
CA GLU A 35 9.61 -5.32 -9.54
C GLU A 35 8.92 -5.94 -10.75
N HIS A 36 7.61 -5.74 -10.88
CA HIS A 36 6.82 -6.30 -11.97
C HIS A 36 7.10 -5.64 -13.33
N THR A 37 7.50 -4.36 -13.34
CA THR A 37 7.96 -3.66 -14.55
C THR A 37 9.29 -4.24 -15.04
N LEU A 38 10.23 -4.50 -14.12
CA LEU A 38 11.50 -5.14 -14.46
C LEU A 38 11.30 -6.56 -15.01
N TYR A 39 10.39 -7.32 -14.40
CA TYR A 39 10.03 -8.64 -14.89
C TYR A 39 9.40 -8.58 -16.29
N PHE A 40 8.47 -7.66 -16.53
CA PHE A 40 7.88 -7.45 -17.85
C PHE A 40 8.94 -7.12 -18.91
N HIS A 41 9.87 -6.21 -18.59
CA HIS A 41 10.97 -5.87 -19.48
C HIS A 41 11.83 -7.10 -19.83
N LYS A 42 12.07 -7.98 -18.85
CA LYS A 42 12.76 -9.25 -19.08
C LYS A 42 11.99 -10.17 -20.04
N LEU A 43 10.68 -10.34 -19.84
CA LEU A 43 9.85 -11.16 -20.74
C LEU A 43 9.92 -10.69 -22.19
N VAL A 44 9.84 -9.37 -22.41
CA VAL A 44 9.94 -8.76 -23.74
C VAL A 44 11.32 -9.01 -24.35
N LYS A 45 12.39 -8.85 -23.57
CA LYS A 45 13.76 -9.08 -24.04
C LYS A 45 14.05 -10.54 -24.39
N ASP A 46 13.47 -11.47 -23.63
CA ASP A 46 13.68 -12.91 -23.82
C ASP A 46 12.86 -13.48 -25.00
N GLY A 47 12.09 -12.64 -25.71
CA GLY A 47 11.30 -13.07 -26.87
C GLY A 47 10.08 -13.93 -26.49
N THR A 48 9.55 -13.73 -25.28
CA THR A 48 8.36 -14.43 -24.77
C THR A 48 7.16 -14.23 -25.71
N SER A 49 6.29 -15.22 -25.82
CA SER A 49 5.13 -15.12 -26.71
C SER A 49 4.17 -13.99 -26.29
N ILE A 50 3.47 -13.40 -27.27
CA ILE A 50 2.50 -12.33 -27.02
C ILE A 50 1.38 -12.81 -26.08
N ASP A 51 0.97 -14.08 -26.18
CA ASP A 51 -0.09 -14.63 -25.34
C ASP A 51 0.33 -14.76 -23.88
N GLU A 52 1.57 -15.17 -23.61
CA GLU A 52 2.14 -15.22 -22.26
C GLU A 52 2.26 -13.81 -21.66
N ILE A 53 2.71 -12.83 -22.45
CA ILE A 53 2.80 -11.43 -22.03
C ILE A 53 1.41 -10.88 -21.67
N LYS A 54 0.40 -11.15 -22.51
CA LYS A 54 -1.00 -10.75 -22.25
C LYS A 54 -1.54 -11.40 -20.97
N ASN A 55 -1.30 -12.70 -20.79
CA ASN A 55 -1.72 -13.41 -19.59
C ASN A 55 -1.06 -12.82 -18.33
N TYR A 56 0.24 -12.53 -18.39
CA TYR A 56 0.96 -11.90 -17.29
C TYR A 56 0.36 -10.53 -16.90
N ILE A 57 0.07 -9.65 -17.87
CA ILE A 57 -0.56 -8.35 -17.60
C ILE A 57 -1.90 -8.53 -16.89
N TYR A 58 -2.75 -9.45 -17.37
CA TYR A 58 -4.06 -9.70 -16.77
C TYR A 58 -3.95 -10.20 -15.32
N VAL A 59 -3.04 -11.14 -15.08
CA VAL A 59 -2.76 -11.66 -13.73
C VAL A 59 -2.23 -10.55 -12.82
N PHE A 60 -1.31 -9.71 -13.32
CA PHE A 60 -0.74 -8.62 -12.53
C PHE A 60 -1.78 -7.57 -12.14
N ILE A 61 -2.68 -7.16 -13.04
CA ILE A 61 -3.76 -6.22 -12.72
C ILE A 61 -4.62 -6.76 -11.57
N LYS A 62 -5.02 -8.04 -11.65
CA LYS A 62 -5.87 -8.69 -10.64
C LYS A 62 -5.15 -8.83 -9.30
N TYR A 63 -3.86 -9.14 -9.33
CA TYR A 63 -3.00 -9.17 -8.16
C TYR A 63 -2.90 -7.77 -7.52
N PHE A 64 -2.66 -6.73 -8.32
CA PHE A 64 -2.48 -5.37 -7.85
C PHE A 64 -3.75 -4.83 -7.16
N ASP A 65 -4.93 -5.15 -7.70
CA ASP A 65 -6.20 -4.81 -7.05
C ASP A 65 -6.39 -5.52 -5.71
N THR A 66 -5.98 -6.78 -5.62
CA THR A 66 -6.04 -7.56 -4.37
C THR A 66 -5.08 -6.98 -3.34
N LEU A 67 -3.85 -6.66 -3.75
CA LEU A 67 -2.80 -6.08 -2.90
C LEU A 67 -3.25 -4.73 -2.33
N LYS A 68 -3.83 -3.86 -3.17
CA LYS A 68 -4.37 -2.56 -2.75
C LYS A 68 -5.41 -2.70 -1.63
N ASN A 69 -6.34 -3.63 -1.78
CA ASN A 69 -7.38 -3.89 -0.78
C ASN A 69 -6.80 -4.48 0.52
N HIS A 70 -5.86 -5.41 0.40
CA HIS A 70 -5.18 -6.01 1.54
C HIS A 70 -4.44 -4.95 2.36
N LEU A 71 -3.56 -4.17 1.72
CA LEU A 71 -2.78 -3.11 2.36
C LEU A 71 -3.69 -2.07 3.01
N PHE A 72 -4.76 -1.65 2.35
CA PHE A 72 -5.70 -0.70 2.93
C PHE A 72 -6.33 -1.24 4.23
N ASN A 73 -6.77 -2.49 4.23
CA ASN A 73 -7.40 -3.10 5.41
C ASN A 73 -6.40 -3.31 6.56
N GLU A 74 -5.18 -3.74 6.25
CA GLU A 74 -4.11 -3.92 7.22
C GLU A 74 -3.75 -2.60 7.90
N TYR A 75 -3.44 -1.56 7.13
CA TYR A 75 -3.06 -0.26 7.66
C TYR A 75 -4.22 0.46 8.35
N LYS A 76 -5.47 0.25 7.92
CA LYS A 76 -6.67 0.72 8.64
C LYS A 76 -6.79 0.06 10.02
N THR A 77 -6.47 -1.22 10.13
CA THR A 77 -6.47 -1.97 11.40
C THR A 77 -5.38 -1.45 12.33
N ILE A 78 -4.16 -1.28 11.82
CA ILE A 78 -3.02 -0.69 12.56
C ILE A 78 -3.37 0.72 13.06
N PHE A 79 -3.92 1.56 12.18
CA PHE A 79 -4.32 2.92 12.53
C PHE A 79 -5.37 2.94 13.64
N THR A 80 -6.39 2.08 13.55
CA THR A 80 -7.44 1.98 14.56
C THR A 80 -6.90 1.48 15.90
N GLY A 81 -5.98 0.50 15.88
CA GLY A 81 -5.31 -0.01 17.09
C GLY A 81 -4.46 1.06 17.77
N ARG A 82 -3.65 1.80 17.01
CA ARG A 82 -2.87 2.94 17.54
C ARG A 82 -3.76 4.00 18.17
N MET A 83 -4.94 4.26 17.58
CA MET A 83 -5.87 5.25 18.13
C MET A 83 -6.49 4.82 19.46
N LYS A 84 -6.80 3.53 19.64
CA LYS A 84 -7.30 3.00 20.91
C LYS A 84 -6.24 3.04 22.02
N ASN A 85 -4.97 2.80 21.69
CA ASN A 85 -3.87 2.79 22.67
C ASN A 85 -3.38 4.19 23.06
N THR A 86 -3.87 5.25 22.40
CA THR A 86 -3.54 6.66 22.72
C THR A 86 -4.59 7.28 23.66
N GLN A 87 -5.65 6.54 24.01
CA GLN A 87 -6.76 6.95 24.86
C GLN A 87 -6.53 6.53 26.31
#